data_AF-A0A3C0UQS0-F1
#
_entry.id   AF-A0A3C0UQS0-F1
#
_cell.length_a   1.000
_cell.length_b   1.000
_cell.length_c   1.000
_cell.angle_alpha   90.00
_cell.angle_beta   90.00
_cell.angle_gamma   90.00
#
_symmetry.space_group_name_H-M   'P 1'
#
loop_
_entity.id
_entity.type
_entity.pdbx_description
1 polymer ?
#
loop_
_entity_poly.entity_id
_entity_poly.type
_entity_poly.pdbx_seq_one_letter_code
_entity_poly.pdbx_strand_id
1 'polypeptide(L)'
;MRIQLVLSPNIQPVPFSYLQDLRTALHNWLGPNDIHDDLSLYSLGWLKGSEKIGQSLHFPQGATWDLGFYDSDLGWALAKGIIKDKHLAYGMTVEKALEVPTPRFESPMRFAVDGAVLIRDNRADGSRECVLWNDIRSEVLVTEKLIQ
;
A
#
# COMPACT_ATOMS: atom_id res chain seq x y z
N MET A 1 -8.65 3.90 -9.54
CA MET A 1 -8.98 2.46 -9.47
C MET A 1 -8.57 1.90 -8.11
N ARG A 2 -9.31 0.94 -7.54
CA ARG A 2 -8.88 0.16 -6.36
C ARG A 2 -8.87 -1.31 -6.70
N ILE A 3 -7.80 -2.02 -6.34
CA ILE A 3 -7.64 -3.46 -6.55
C ILE A 3 -7.39 -4.12 -5.20
N GLN A 4 -8.12 -5.19 -4.90
CA GLN A 4 -7.85 -6.08 -3.78
C GLN A 4 -7.24 -7.37 -4.30
N LEU A 5 -6.06 -7.70 -3.81
CA LEU A 5 -5.39 -8.97 -4.07
C LEU A 5 -5.75 -9.97 -2.97
N VAL A 6 -6.07 -11.19 -3.37
CA VAL A 6 -6.18 -12.35 -2.49
C VAL A 6 -4.93 -13.19 -2.69
N LEU A 7 -4.22 -13.45 -1.59
CA LEU A 7 -2.92 -14.07 -1.57
C LEU A 7 -3.00 -15.46 -0.94
N SER A 8 -2.22 -16.41 -1.45
CA SER A 8 -2.04 -17.72 -0.83
C SER A 8 -1.39 -17.61 0.55
N PRO A 9 -1.46 -18.65 1.40
CA PRO A 9 -0.73 -18.68 2.66
C PRO A 9 0.78 -18.41 2.49
N ASN A 10 1.38 -17.80 3.50
CA ASN A 10 2.84 -17.66 3.55
C ASN A 10 3.50 -18.98 3.96
N ILE A 11 4.66 -19.27 3.38
CA ILE A 11 5.47 -20.45 3.75
C ILE A 11 6.75 -20.06 4.50
N GLN A 12 7.02 -18.76 4.63
CA GLN A 12 8.14 -18.19 5.38
C GLN A 12 7.61 -17.14 6.36
N PRO A 13 8.19 -16.99 7.57
CA PRO A 13 7.80 -15.96 8.52
C PRO A 13 7.87 -14.55 7.91
N VAL A 14 6.84 -13.73 8.13
CA VAL A 14 6.77 -12.36 7.58
C VAL A 14 7.23 -11.36 8.65
N PRO A 15 8.31 -10.59 8.47
CA PRO A 15 8.77 -9.60 9.44
C PRO A 15 7.85 -8.37 9.46
N PHE A 16 7.79 -7.62 10.56
CA PHE A 16 6.97 -6.39 10.64
C PHE A 16 7.37 -5.30 9.62
N SER A 17 8.57 -5.39 9.04
CA SER A 17 9.09 -4.49 8.00
C SER A 17 8.72 -4.90 6.57
N TYR A 18 7.80 -5.86 6.38
CA TYR A 18 7.47 -6.48 5.09
C TYR A 18 7.01 -5.51 3.99
N LEU A 19 6.62 -4.28 4.33
CA LEU A 19 6.14 -3.28 3.36
C LEU A 19 7.16 -2.96 2.27
N GLN A 20 8.46 -3.09 2.55
CA GLN A 20 9.50 -2.91 1.54
C GLN A 20 9.42 -3.97 0.44
N ASP A 21 9.19 -5.23 0.80
CA ASP A 21 9.09 -6.32 -0.17
C ASP A 21 7.82 -6.23 -1.00
N LEU A 22 6.72 -5.78 -0.38
CA LEU A 22 5.48 -5.50 -1.09
C LEU A 22 5.65 -4.40 -2.14
N ARG A 23 6.34 -3.31 -1.78
CA ARG A 23 6.66 -2.24 -2.73
C ARG A 23 7.51 -2.79 -3.88
N THR A 24 8.53 -3.59 -3.60
CA THR A 24 9.36 -4.22 -4.64
C THR A 24 8.52 -5.07 -5.58
N ALA A 25 7.65 -5.94 -5.06
CA ALA A 25 6.78 -6.77 -5.88
C ALA A 25 5.82 -5.93 -6.74
N LEU A 26 5.23 -4.87 -6.18
CA LEU A 26 4.39 -3.95 -6.94
C LEU A 26 5.14 -3.34 -8.13
N HIS A 27 6.35 -2.82 -7.94
CA HIS A 27 7.12 -2.25 -9.05
C HIS A 27 7.56 -3.30 -10.07
N ASN A 28 7.90 -4.52 -9.62
CA ASN A 28 8.19 -5.62 -10.54
C ASN A 28 6.99 -5.94 -11.44
N TRP A 29 5.77 -5.93 -10.89
CA TRP A 29 4.56 -6.18 -11.67
C TRP A 29 4.19 -5.02 -12.60
N LEU A 30 4.39 -3.77 -12.16
CA LEU A 30 4.19 -2.61 -13.03
C LEU A 30 5.16 -2.62 -14.22
N GLY A 31 6.32 -3.27 -14.08
CA GLY A 31 7.38 -3.27 -15.09
C GLY A 31 8.05 -1.90 -15.21
N PRO A 32 8.80 -1.63 -16.28
CA PRO A 32 9.41 -0.32 -16.50
C PRO A 32 8.35 0.79 -16.51
N ASN A 33 8.50 1.77 -15.62
CA ASN A 33 7.61 2.91 -15.48
C ASN A 33 8.37 4.09 -14.86
N ASP A 34 7.84 5.30 -15.00
CA ASP A 34 8.49 6.53 -14.54
C ASP A 34 8.06 6.96 -13.12
N ILE A 35 7.36 6.10 -12.37
CA ILE A 35 6.79 6.49 -11.05
C ILE A 35 7.83 6.45 -9.91
N HIS A 36 9.06 6.05 -10.19
CA HIS A 36 10.06 5.73 -9.18
C HIS A 36 10.66 6.95 -8.45
N ASP A 37 10.63 8.13 -9.08
CA ASP A 37 11.26 9.35 -8.54
C ASP A 37 10.31 10.56 -8.41
N ASP A 38 9.03 10.37 -8.76
CA ASP A 38 7.99 11.41 -8.72
C ASP A 38 6.92 11.11 -7.66
N LEU A 39 5.92 11.99 -7.57
CA LEU A 39 4.76 11.81 -6.70
C LEU A 39 4.13 10.43 -6.93
N SER A 40 4.09 9.61 -5.88
CA SER A 40 3.46 8.29 -5.93
C SER A 40 1.94 8.44 -6.03
N LEU A 41 1.41 8.29 -7.25
CA LEU A 41 -0.03 8.31 -7.53
C LEU A 41 -0.73 6.97 -7.21
N TYR A 42 -0.21 6.25 -6.22
CA TYR A 42 -0.72 4.97 -5.74
C TYR A 42 -0.53 4.84 -4.22
N SER A 43 -1.30 3.95 -3.60
CA SER A 43 -1.25 3.66 -2.17
C SER A 43 -1.23 2.16 -1.90
N LEU A 44 -0.47 1.75 -0.89
CA LEU A 44 -0.31 0.36 -0.46
C LEU A 44 -0.94 0.19 0.92
N GLY A 45 -1.91 -0.73 1.04
CA GLY A 45 -2.41 -1.15 2.35
C GLY A 45 -1.48 -2.12 3.07
N TRP A 46 -1.79 -2.42 4.33
CA TRP A 46 -1.21 -3.54 5.07
C TRP A 46 -1.79 -4.88 4.59
N LEU A 47 -1.05 -5.96 4.80
CA LEU A 47 -1.60 -7.30 4.65
C LEU A 47 -2.57 -7.57 5.79
N LYS A 48 -3.77 -8.08 5.45
CA LYS A 48 -4.81 -8.46 6.42
C LYS A 48 -4.91 -9.96 6.57
N GLY A 49 -5.38 -10.42 7.72
CA GLY A 49 -5.51 -11.84 8.04
C GLY A 49 -4.28 -12.43 8.75
N SER A 50 -3.42 -11.58 9.32
CA SER A 50 -2.23 -12.04 10.04
C SER A 50 -2.54 -12.51 11.45
N GLU A 51 -1.78 -13.49 11.91
CA GLU A 51 -1.57 -13.82 13.30
C GLU A 51 -0.11 -13.50 13.69
N LYS A 52 0.10 -12.97 14.89
CA LYS A 52 1.45 -12.75 15.41
C LYS A 52 1.96 -14.06 16.04
N ILE A 53 3.10 -14.55 15.55
CA ILE A 53 3.82 -15.68 16.15
C ILE A 53 5.26 -15.24 16.43
N GLY A 54 5.61 -15.15 17.72
CA GLY A 54 6.92 -14.64 18.14
C GLY A 54 7.17 -13.21 17.66
N GLN A 55 8.18 -13.05 16.81
CA GLN A 55 8.61 -11.77 16.21
C GLN A 55 8.21 -11.65 14.73
N SER A 56 7.22 -12.42 14.29
CA SER A 56 6.80 -12.47 12.90
C SER A 56 5.28 -12.53 12.78
N LEU A 57 4.80 -12.19 11.59
CA LEU A 57 3.43 -12.34 11.14
C LEU A 57 3.32 -13.64 10.32
N HIS A 58 2.19 -14.31 10.50
CA HIS A 58 1.82 -15.52 9.78
C HIS A 58 0.42 -15.36 9.21
N PHE A 59 0.21 -15.87 8.00
CA PHE A 59 -1.01 -15.78 7.21
C PHE A 59 -1.42 -17.20 6.81
N PRO A 60 -1.81 -18.07 7.76
CA PRO A 60 -2.05 -19.49 7.49
C PRO A 60 -3.21 -19.74 6.51
N GLN A 61 -4.12 -18.78 6.38
CA GLN A 61 -5.29 -18.81 5.50
C GLN A 61 -5.10 -17.92 4.27
N GLY A 62 -3.88 -17.44 4.03
CA GLY A 62 -3.62 -16.40 3.06
C GLY A 62 -3.85 -15.00 3.62
N ALA A 63 -3.74 -14.03 2.73
CA ALA A 63 -3.86 -12.62 3.08
C ALA A 63 -4.71 -11.87 2.05
N THR A 64 -5.28 -10.74 2.47
CA THR A 64 -5.80 -9.75 1.53
C THR A 64 -4.94 -8.50 1.54
N TRP A 65 -4.77 -7.90 0.38
CA TRP A 65 -3.95 -6.72 0.19
C TRP A 65 -4.63 -5.72 -0.73
N ASP A 66 -4.93 -4.54 -0.19
CA ASP A 66 -5.60 -3.48 -0.91
C ASP A 66 -4.60 -2.50 -1.52
N LEU A 67 -4.80 -2.21 -2.81
CA LEU A 67 -4.01 -1.29 -3.62
C LEU A 67 -4.91 -0.21 -4.20
N GLY A 68 -4.49 1.04 -4.05
CA GLY A 68 -5.16 2.20 -4.63
C GLY A 68 -4.31 2.81 -5.73
N PHE A 69 -4.94 3.19 -6.83
CA PHE A 69 -4.29 3.89 -7.95
C PHE A 69 -5.15 5.09 -8.34
N TYR A 70 -4.52 6.25 -8.48
CA TYR A 70 -5.18 7.42 -9.06
C TYR A 70 -5.45 7.18 -10.55
N ASP A 71 -4.42 6.77 -11.29
CA ASP A 71 -4.51 6.40 -12.70
C ASP A 71 -4.89 4.92 -12.85
N SER A 72 -5.97 4.63 -13.60
CA SER A 72 -6.41 3.27 -13.89
C SER A 72 -5.42 2.48 -14.76
N ASP A 73 -4.62 3.13 -15.58
CA ASP A 73 -3.67 2.47 -16.47
C ASP A 73 -2.58 1.74 -15.67
N LEU A 74 -2.14 2.33 -14.56
CA LEU A 74 -1.23 1.67 -13.60
C LEU A 74 -1.88 0.44 -12.96
N GLY A 75 -3.16 0.52 -12.58
CA GLY A 75 -3.88 -0.62 -12.03
C GLY A 75 -3.99 -1.78 -13.03
N TRP A 76 -4.26 -1.48 -14.31
CA TRP A 76 -4.28 -2.48 -15.37
C TRP A 76 -2.89 -3.03 -15.71
N ALA A 77 -1.85 -2.20 -15.69
CA ALA A 77 -0.48 -2.64 -15.87
C ALA A 77 -0.07 -3.63 -14.77
N LEU A 78 -0.40 -3.32 -13.51
CA LEU A 78 -0.19 -4.21 -12.37
C LEU A 78 -0.89 -5.56 -12.58
N ALA A 79 -2.17 -5.55 -12.94
CA ALA A 79 -2.93 -6.77 -13.18
C ALA A 79 -2.30 -7.63 -14.30
N LYS A 80 -1.82 -7.02 -15.38
CA LYS A 80 -1.08 -7.71 -16.45
C LYS A 80 0.25 -8.27 -15.96
N GLY A 81 0.96 -7.56 -15.08
CA GLY A 81 2.18 -8.02 -14.43
C GLY A 81 1.95 -9.27 -13.58
N ILE A 82 0.93 -9.25 -12.74
CA ILE A 82 0.52 -10.37 -11.87
C ILE A 82 0.18 -11.62 -12.71
N ILE A 83 -0.46 -11.46 -13.87
CA ILE A 83 -0.76 -12.59 -14.77
C ILE A 83 0.53 -13.25 -15.29
N LYS A 84 1.58 -12.47 -15.54
CA LYS A 84 2.88 -12.98 -16.01
C LYS A 84 3.66 -13.65 -14.89
N ASP A 85 3.68 -13.02 -13.71
CA ASP A 85 4.31 -13.56 -12.51
C ASP A 85 3.45 -13.27 -11.29
N LYS A 86 2.85 -14.32 -10.73
CA LYS A 86 1.99 -14.22 -9.55
C LYS A 86 2.78 -14.18 -8.24
N HIS A 87 4.09 -14.32 -8.27
CA HIS A 87 4.90 -14.39 -7.06
C HIS A 87 4.92 -13.06 -6.33
N LEU A 88 4.72 -13.11 -5.01
CA LEU A 88 4.88 -11.95 -4.13
C LEU A 88 6.22 -12.05 -3.37
N ALA A 89 6.16 -12.40 -2.09
CA ALA A 89 7.25 -12.49 -1.15
C ALA A 89 6.85 -13.50 -0.07
N TYR A 90 7.82 -14.01 0.69
CA TYR A 90 7.57 -14.98 1.78
C TYR A 90 6.86 -16.27 1.29
N GLY A 91 7.06 -16.57 0.00
CA GLY A 91 6.43 -17.64 -0.76
C GLY A 91 4.91 -17.53 -0.94
N MET A 92 4.33 -16.35 -0.70
CA MET A 92 2.95 -16.05 -1.10
C MET A 92 2.86 -15.83 -2.61
N THR A 93 1.69 -16.15 -3.18
CA THR A 93 1.35 -15.87 -4.57
C THR A 93 -0.02 -15.21 -4.65
N VAL A 94 -0.27 -14.43 -5.70
CA VAL A 94 -1.59 -13.87 -5.98
C VAL A 94 -2.49 -14.97 -6.53
N GLU A 95 -3.61 -15.23 -5.85
CA GLU A 95 -4.65 -16.15 -6.29
C GLU A 95 -5.75 -15.43 -7.07
N LYS A 96 -6.09 -14.20 -6.64
CA LYS A 96 -7.12 -13.37 -7.29
C LYS A 96 -6.71 -11.90 -7.22
N ALA A 97 -7.09 -11.15 -8.26
CA ALA A 97 -7.09 -9.70 -8.27
C ALA A 97 -8.52 -9.23 -8.57
N LEU A 98 -9.11 -8.48 -7.64
CA LEU A 98 -10.50 -8.03 -7.70
C LEU A 98 -10.52 -6.51 -7.78
N GLU A 99 -11.20 -5.94 -8.77
CA GLU A 99 -11.49 -4.51 -8.75
C GLU A 99 -12.55 -4.22 -7.68
N VAL A 100 -12.25 -3.24 -6.82
CA VAL A 100 -13.16 -2.79 -5.77
C VAL A 100 -13.87 -1.52 -6.26
N PRO A 101 -15.21 -1.51 -6.31
CA PRO A 101 -15.95 -0.35 -6.78
C PRO A 101 -15.68 0.85 -5.87
N THR A 102 -15.54 2.03 -6.48
CA THR A 102 -15.43 3.28 -5.73
C THR A 102 -16.73 3.51 -4.96
N PRO A 103 -16.66 3.70 -3.62
CA PRO A 103 -17.85 3.98 -2.84
C PRO A 103 -18.42 5.34 -3.24
N ARG A 104 -19.72 5.52 -3.04
CA ARG A 104 -20.32 6.85 -3.13
C ARG A 104 -19.85 7.67 -1.92
N PHE A 105 -19.19 8.79 -2.17
CA PHE A 105 -18.76 9.70 -1.12
C PHE A 105 -19.94 10.58 -0.68
N GLU A 106 -20.09 10.71 0.63
CA GLU A 106 -21.06 11.60 1.27
C GLU A 106 -20.33 12.66 2.10
N SER A 107 -21.02 13.75 2.45
CA SER A 107 -20.47 14.79 3.33
C SER A 107 -21.36 14.93 4.56
N PRO A 108 -20.87 14.62 5.79
CA PRO A 108 -19.51 14.16 6.11
C PRO A 108 -19.31 12.65 5.89
N MET A 109 -18.05 12.23 5.68
CA MET A 109 -17.64 10.82 5.59
C MET A 109 -16.47 10.51 6.52
N ARG A 110 -16.45 9.28 7.06
CA ARG A 110 -15.35 8.77 7.87
C ARG A 110 -14.47 7.84 7.05
N PHE A 111 -13.16 8.04 7.16
CA PHE A 111 -12.15 7.19 6.52
C PHE A 111 -11.40 6.39 7.59
N ALA A 112 -11.40 5.07 7.45
CA ALA A 112 -10.50 4.20 8.21
C ALA A 112 -9.23 3.98 7.38
N VAL A 113 -8.07 4.13 8.02
CA VAL A 113 -6.79 3.98 7.33
C VAL A 113 -6.45 2.50 7.16
N ASP A 114 -6.05 2.12 5.95
CA ASP A 114 -5.67 0.75 5.60
C ASP A 114 -4.15 0.51 5.63
N GLY A 115 -3.41 1.45 6.20
CA GLY A 115 -1.96 1.49 6.24
C GLY A 115 -1.47 2.63 7.13
N ALA A 116 -0.19 2.98 7.06
CA ALA A 116 0.33 4.14 7.78
C ALA A 116 0.11 5.42 6.95
N VAL A 117 -0.50 6.46 7.53
CA VAL A 117 -0.44 7.82 6.97
C VAL A 117 0.86 8.45 7.44
N LEU A 118 1.72 8.81 6.50
CA LEU A 118 3.00 9.43 6.78
C LEU A 118 3.04 10.84 6.23
N ILE A 119 3.16 11.82 7.13
CA ILE A 119 3.38 13.22 6.79
C ILE A 119 4.81 13.55 7.17
N ARG A 120 5.56 14.10 6.21
CA ARG A 120 6.90 14.61 6.46
C ARG A 120 6.96 16.09 6.20
N ASP A 121 7.61 16.79 7.12
CA ASP A 121 7.94 18.20 6.97
C ASP A 121 9.46 18.38 6.90
N ASN A 122 9.90 19.45 6.22
CA ASN A 122 11.31 19.80 6.13
C ASN A 122 11.65 20.76 7.27
N ARG A 123 12.65 20.40 8.08
CA ARG A 123 13.21 21.31 9.07
C ARG A 123 14.11 22.35 8.42
N ALA A 124 14.40 23.41 9.17
CA ALA A 124 15.29 24.49 8.74
C ALA A 124 16.72 24.01 8.40
N ASP A 125 17.17 22.90 9.00
CA ASP A 125 18.47 22.28 8.73
C ASP A 125 18.46 21.34 7.49
N GLY A 126 17.33 21.26 6.79
CA GLY A 126 17.14 20.37 5.64
C GLY A 126 16.84 18.92 6.01
N SER A 127 16.83 18.56 7.30
CA SER A 127 16.40 17.23 7.74
C SER A 127 14.88 17.08 7.60
N ARG A 128 14.41 15.84 7.47
CA ARG A 128 12.98 15.52 7.40
C ARG A 128 12.48 15.04 8.75
N GLU A 129 11.30 15.49 9.15
CA GLU A 129 10.63 15.01 10.34
C GLU A 129 9.30 14.34 10.05
N CYS A 130 8.97 13.31 10.82
CA CYS A 130 7.64 12.71 10.78
C CYS A 130 6.72 13.49 11.71
N VAL A 131 5.63 14.03 11.18
CA VAL A 131 4.62 14.74 11.96
C VAL A 131 3.53 13.76 12.36
N LEU A 132 3.23 13.68 13.67
CA LEU A 132 2.23 12.78 14.23
C LEU A 132 0.83 13.43 14.20
N TRP A 133 -0.21 12.61 14.25
CA TRP A 133 -1.61 13.05 14.19
C TRP A 133 -2.02 14.01 15.32
N ASN A 134 -1.31 13.99 16.44
CA ASN A 134 -1.56 14.84 17.60
C ASN A 134 -0.74 16.14 17.58
N ASP A 135 0.08 16.36 16.56
CA ASP A 135 0.75 17.63 16.33
C ASP A 135 -0.26 18.63 15.74
N ILE A 136 -0.30 19.84 16.28
CA ILE A 136 -1.20 20.92 15.83
C ILE A 136 -1.01 21.28 14.36
N ARG A 137 0.18 21.04 13.81
CA ARG A 137 0.52 21.30 12.40
C ARG A 137 -0.05 20.23 11.46
N SER A 138 -0.46 19.07 11.98
CA SER A 138 -0.84 17.92 11.16
C SER A 138 -2.01 18.23 10.21
N GLU A 139 -3.04 18.94 10.67
CA GLU A 139 -4.21 19.28 9.86
C GLU A 139 -3.86 20.12 8.63
N VAL A 140 -3.06 21.18 8.83
CA VAL A 140 -2.62 22.07 7.75
C VAL A 140 -1.72 21.31 6.78
N LEU A 141 -0.74 20.56 7.31
CA LEU A 141 0.20 19.81 6.47
C LEU A 141 -0.50 18.71 5.65
N VAL A 142 -1.49 18.00 6.19
CA VAL A 142 -2.29 17.05 5.39
C VAL A 142 -2.98 17.77 4.25
N THR A 143 -3.63 18.89 4.54
CA THR A 143 -4.40 19.66 3.55
C THR A 143 -3.50 20.15 2.42
N GLU A 144 -2.33 20.71 2.75
CA GLU A 144 -1.36 21.19 1.77
C GLU A 144 -0.82 20.05 0.89
N LYS A 145 -0.55 18.87 1.46
CA LYS A 145 -0.03 17.72 0.70
C LYS A 145 -1.06 17.06 -0.23
N LEU A 146 -2.35 17.32 -0.02
CA LEU A 146 -3.43 16.78 -0.87
C LEU A 146 -3.87 17.73 -1.99
N ILE A 147 -3.55 19.03 -1.89
CA ILE A 147 -3.97 20.06 -2.86
C ILE A 147 -2.87 20.39 -3.89
N GLN A 148 -1.63 19.96 -3.65
CA GLN A 148 -0.50 20.07 -4.59
C GLN A 148 -0.69 19.18 -5.82
#